data_AF-A0A259J2F8-F1
#
_entry.id   AF-A0A259J2F8-F1
#
_cell.length_a   1.000
_cell.length_b   1.000
_cell.length_c   1.000
_cell.angle_alpha   90.00
_cell.angle_beta   90.00
_cell.angle_gamma   90.00
#
_symmetry.space_group_name_H-M   'P 1'
#
loop_
_entity.id
_entity.type
_entity.pdbx_description
1 polymer ?
#
loop_
_entity_poly.entity_id
_entity_poly.type
_entity_poly.pdbx_seq_one_letter_code
_entity_poly.pdbx_strand_id
1 'polypeptide(L)' 'MRPVYRPGDIVVVSPAASLRKGDRVIVKTREGEVLAKELVRRTTRAVELRSLNPEYEDRSLSAADVLWIARIIWASQ' A
#
# COMPACT_ATOMS: atom_id res chain seq x y z
N MET A 1 5.75 -8.04 6.34
CA MET A 1 4.37 -7.55 6.62
C MET A 1 3.77 -8.10 7.91
N ARG A 2 4.40 -9.08 8.58
CA ARG A 2 4.04 -9.43 9.97
C ARG A 2 4.16 -8.19 10.86
N PRO A 3 3.26 -7.98 11.83
CA PRO A 3 2.21 -8.90 12.29
C PRO A 3 0.91 -8.86 11.46
N VAL A 4 0.73 -7.88 10.57
CA VAL A 4 -0.57 -7.63 9.91
C VAL A 4 -0.90 -8.64 8.82
N TYR A 5 0.06 -8.96 7.96
CA TYR A 5 -0.11 -9.96 6.90
C TYR A 5 0.99 -11.03 6.95
N ARG A 6 0.59 -12.28 6.74
CA ARG A 6 1.43 -13.47 6.71
C ARG A 6 1.53 -14.01 5.28
N PRO A 7 2.60 -14.76 4.96
CA PRO A 7 2.64 -15.52 3.72
C PRO A 7 1.40 -16.42 3.60
N GLY A 8 0.68 -16.32 2.48
CA GLY A 8 -0.56 -17.06 2.23
C GLY A 8 -1.84 -16.25 2.44
N ASP A 9 -1.79 -15.08 3.08
CA ASP A 9 -2.97 -14.23 3.26
C ASP A 9 -3.50 -13.72 1.91
N ILE A 10 -4.82 -13.75 1.75
CA ILE A 10 -5.52 -13.19 0.60
C ILE A 10 -6.09 -11.83 1.02
N VAL A 11 -5.77 -10.80 0.23
CA VAL A 11 -6.34 -9.46 0.38
C VAL A 11 -7.26 -9.16 -0.80
N VAL A 12 -8.41 -8.55 -0.50
CA VAL A 12 -9.31 -8.04 -1.54
C VAL A 12 -9.15 -6.53 -1.58
N VAL A 13 -8.90 -6.00 -2.78
CA VAL A 13 -8.72 -4.57 -3.03
C VAL A 13 -9.86 -4.01 -3.89
N SER A 14 -10.20 -2.74 -3.66
CA SER A 14 -11.13 -2.00 -4.50
C SER A 14 -10.44 -0.76 -5.09
N PRO A 15 -10.23 -0.71 -6.42
CA PRO A 15 -9.76 0.49 -7.10
C PRO A 15 -10.78 1.64 -7.10
N ALA A 16 -12.08 1.31 -6.98
CA ALA A 16 -13.16 2.29 -6.94
C ALA A 16 -13.32 2.91 -5.54
N ALA A 17 -12.79 2.27 -4.49
CA ALA A 17 -12.86 2.81 -3.14
C ALA A 17 -12.00 4.06 -3.00
N SER A 18 -12.55 5.09 -2.37
CA SER A 18 -11.83 6.33 -2.12
C SER A 18 -10.65 6.10 -1.17
N LEU A 19 -9.49 6.64 -1.52
CA LEU A 19 -8.29 6.59 -0.68
C LEU A 19 -8.27 7.73 0.34
N ARG A 20 -7.90 7.39 1.58
CA ARG A 20 -7.71 8.31 2.71
C ARG A 20 -6.39 8.00 3.42
N LYS A 21 -5.89 8.99 4.16
CA LYS A 21 -4.77 8.78 5.10
C LYS A 21 -5.17 7.71 6.11
N GLY A 22 -4.27 6.76 6.37
CA GLY A 22 -4.48 5.63 7.25
C GLY A 22 -5.09 4.40 6.58
N ASP A 23 -5.51 4.49 5.31
CA ASP A 23 -5.98 3.30 4.59
C ASP A 23 -4.83 2.32 4.35
N ARG A 24 -5.10 1.03 4.51
CA ARG A 24 -4.21 -0.02 4.01
C ARG A 24 -4.41 -0.13 2.51
N VAL A 25 -3.31 -0.13 1.77
CA VAL A 25 -3.31 -0.06 0.31
C VAL A 25 -2.37 -1.10 -0.27
N ILE A 26 -2.71 -1.55 -1.48
CA ILE A 26 -1.75 -2.17 -2.37
C ILE A 26 -1.28 -1.11 -3.36
N VAL A 27 0.04 -1.02 -3.52
CA VAL A 27 0.71 -0.17 -4.52
C VAL A 27 1.49 -1.07 -5.46
N LYS A 28 1.30 -0.90 -6.76
CA LYS A 28 2.14 -1.52 -7.78
C LYS A 28 3.01 -0.46 -8.44
N THR A 29 4.31 -0.68 -8.50
CA THR A 29 5.25 0.19 -9.22
C THR A 29 5.29 -0.18 -10.70
N ARG A 30 5.77 0.73 -11.54
CA ARG A 30 5.98 0.48 -12.97
C ARG A 30 7.04 -0.60 -13.24
N GLU A 31 7.96 -0.80 -12.31
CA GLU A 31 8.99 -1.86 -12.36
C GLU A 31 8.45 -3.24 -11.97
N GLY A 32 7.17 -3.33 -11.57
CA GLY A 32 6.49 -4.58 -11.26
C GLY A 32 6.47 -4.97 -9.79
N GLU A 33 7.08 -4.17 -8.91
CA GLU A 33 7.04 -4.39 -7.47
C GLU A 33 5.62 -4.16 -6.93
N VAL A 34 5.18 -5.01 -5.99
CA VAL A 34 3.88 -4.90 -5.33
C VAL A 34 4.07 -4.81 -3.82
N LEU A 35 3.48 -3.79 -3.21
CA LEU A 35 3.65 -3.45 -1.80
C LEU A 35 2.31 -3.38 -1.10
N ALA A 36 2.22 -3.92 0.11
CA ALA A 36 1.14 -3.58 1.05
C ALA A 36 1.68 -2.67 2.16
N LYS A 37 1.09 -1.49 2.29
CA LYS A 37 1.51 -0.45 3.23
C LYS A 37 0.28 0.35 3.72
N GLU A 38 0.47 1.17 4.74
CA GLU A 38 -0.52 2.19 5.13
C GLU A 38 -0.25 3.49 4.37
N LEU A 39 -1.29 4.10 3.79
CA LEU A 39 -1.16 5.36 3.08
C LEU A 39 -1.03 6.54 4.07
N VAL A 40 0.12 7.18 4.11
CA VAL A 40 0.36 8.35 4.97
C VAL A 40 -0.06 9.63 4.25
N ARG A 41 0.35 9.76 2.99
CA ARG A 41 0.10 10.95 2.17
C ARG A 41 0.18 10.61 0.70
N ARG A 42 -0.66 11.26 -0.11
CA ARG A 42 -0.60 11.20 -1.57
C ARG A 42 -0.64 12.61 -2.12
N THR A 43 0.34 12.93 -2.95
CA THR A 43 0.44 14.21 -3.67
C THR A 43 0.58 13.94 -5.16
N THR A 44 0.67 15.01 -5.95
CA THR A 44 0.99 14.90 -7.38
C THR A 44 2.41 14.44 -7.66
N ARG A 45 3.35 14.61 -6.71
CA ARG A 45 4.78 14.28 -6.89
C ARG A 45 5.20 12.99 -6.19
N ALA A 46 4.56 12.64 -5.08
CA ALA A 46 4.98 11.52 -4.25
C ALA A 46 3.81 10.81 -3.54
N VAL A 47 4.04 9.54 -3.22
CA VAL A 47 3.21 8.69 -2.37
C VAL A 47 4.04 8.25 -1.17
N GLU A 48 3.60 8.64 0.03
CA GLU A 48 4.24 8.27 1.30
C GLU A 48 3.48 7.13 1.96
N LEU A 49 4.24 6.09 2.30
CA LEU A 49 3.73 4.80 2.73
C LEU A 49 4.40 4.39 4.04
N ARG A 50 3.58 4.14 5.06
CA ARG A 50 4.05 3.60 6.33
C ARG A 50 4.15 2.09 6.28
N SER A 51 5.23 1.54 6.84
CA SER A 51 5.39 0.10 6.96
C SER A 51 4.37 -0.51 7.91
N LEU A 52 3.74 -1.62 7.49
CA LEU A 52 2.89 -2.43 8.36
C LEU A 52 3.70 -3.33 9.30
N ASN A 53 5.01 -3.46 9.06
CA ASN A 53 5.95 -4.06 10.00
C ASN A 53 6.83 -2.94 10.60
N PRO A 54 6.75 -2.65 11.90
CA PRO A 54 7.57 -1.63 12.57
C PRO A 54 9.08 -1.83 12.44
N GLU A 55 9.54 -3.06 12.16
CA GLU A 55 10.95 -3.37 11.95
C GLU A 55 11.51 -2.86 10.60
N TYR A 56 10.64 -2.35 9.72
CA TYR A 56 11.00 -1.92 8.38
C TYR A 56 10.66 -0.46 8.19
N GLU A 57 11.51 0.26 7.47
CA GLU A 57 11.33 1.68 7.21
C GLU A 57 10.09 2.00 6.36
N ASP A 58 9.61 3.22 6.55
CA ASP A 58 8.60 3.86 5.72
C ASP A 58 9.19 4.15 4.33
N ARG A 59 8.33 4.23 3.32
CA ARG A 59 8.75 4.41 1.92
C ARG A 59 8.11 5.65 1.33
N SER A 60 8.93 6.43 0.62
CA SER A 60 8.46 7.52 -0.25
C SER A 60 8.72 7.12 -1.69
N LEU A 61 7.67 7.07 -2.50
CA LEU A 61 7.74 6.75 -3.92
C LEU A 61 7.42 8.01 -4.73
N SER A 62 8.11 8.21 -5.86
CA SER A 62 7.66 9.18 -6.85
C SER A 62 6.27 8.77 -7.37
N ALA A 63 5.36 9.72 -7.53
CA ALA A 63 4.05 9.46 -8.11
C ALA A 63 4.15 8.97 -9.56
N ALA A 64 5.23 9.33 -10.27
CA ALA A 64 5.49 8.87 -11.62
C ALA A 64 5.80 7.37 -11.68
N ASP A 65 6.41 6.81 -10.63
CA ASP A 65 6.84 5.40 -10.58
C ASP A 65 5.71 4.46 -10.14
N VAL A 66 4.60 5.02 -9.64
CA VAL A 66 3.42 4.25 -9.24
C VAL A 66 2.57 3.95 -10.47
N LEU A 67 2.38 2.66 -10.76
CA LEU A 67 1.48 2.19 -11.80
C LEU A 67 0.02 2.29 -11.34
N TRP A 68 -0.27 1.81 -10.13
CA TRP A 68 -1.59 1.96 -9.51
C TRP A 68 -1.53 1.82 -7.99
N ILE A 69 -2.58 2.32 -7.34
CA ILE A 69 -2.83 2.20 -5.90
C ILE A 69 -4.31 1.86 -5.67
N ALA A 70 -4.60 0.87 -4.83
CA ALA A 70 -5.96 0.46 -4.50
C ALA A 70 -6.10 0.17 -3.00
N ARG A 71 -7.28 0.46 -2.44
CA ARG A 71 -7.56 0.25 -1.01
C ARG A 71 -7.83 -1.22 -0.73
N ILE A 72 -7.22 -1.75 0.32
CA ILE A 72 -7.58 -3.07 0.88
C ILE A 72 -8.90 -2.91 1.63
N ILE A 73 -9.93 -3.61 1.16
CA ILE A 73 -11.28 -3.58 1.76
C ILE A 73 -11.52 -4.78 2.68
N TRP A 74 -10.75 -5.85 2.50
CA TRP A 74 -10.85 -7.06 3.30
C TRP A 74 -9.53 -7.85 3.25
N ALA A 75 -9.27 -8.65 4.27
CA ALA A 75 -8.18 -9.62 4.29
C ALA A 75 -8.61 -10.88 5.02
N SER A 76 -8.19 -12.05 4.52
CA SER A 76 -8.22 -13.30 5.28
C SER A 76 -7.04 -13.30 6.23
N GLN A 77 -7.26 -13.63 7.49
CA GLN A 77 -6.21 -13.88 8.48
C GLN A 77 -6.38 -15.27 9.07
#